data_AF-A0AAQ3NVP9-F1
#
_entry.id   AF-A0AAQ3NVP9-F1
#
_cell.length_a   1.000
_cell.length_b   1.000
_cell.length_c   1.000
_cell.angle_alpha   90.00
_cell.angle_beta   90.00
_cell.angle_gamma   90.00
#
_symmetry.space_group_name_H-M   'P 1'
#
loop_
_entity.id
_entity.type
_entity.pdbx_description
1 polymer ?
#
loop_
_entity_poly.entity_id
_entity_poly.type
_entity_poly.pdbx_seq_one_letter_code
_entity_poly.pdbx_strand_id
1 'polypeptide(L)'
;MFVPKVNEKLLEDLEVMGFPKARATRALHCSGNTSLEDAINWIVDHENDIDIDEMPLVDVDIEVESTESFPISEEIRIKAQSLREQERKRIEQEEKRLEREREKWKEIANKKNICKSNDAIANVLDYATNYMVEADFY
;
A
#
# COMPACT_ATOMS: atom_id res chain seq x y z
N MET A 1 31.52 -24.30 9.65
CA MET A 1 30.68 -24.70 8.51
C MET A 1 29.60 -25.61 9.06
N PHE A 2 28.38 -25.11 9.19
CA PHE A 2 27.23 -25.90 9.61
C PHE A 2 26.48 -26.30 8.34
N VAL A 3 26.27 -27.61 8.15
CA VAL A 3 25.53 -28.14 7.01
C VAL A 3 24.11 -28.34 7.51
N PRO A 4 23.07 -27.79 6.84
CA PRO A 4 21.70 -27.96 7.28
C PRO A 4 21.37 -29.45 7.36
N LYS A 5 20.69 -29.85 8.45
CA LYS A 5 20.34 -31.24 8.73
C LYS A 5 19.22 -31.69 7.80
N VAL A 6 19.58 -32.12 6.60
CA VAL A 6 18.66 -32.68 5.60
C VAL A 6 18.57 -34.20 5.73
N ASN A 7 17.48 -34.79 5.23
CA ASN A 7 17.32 -36.25 5.24
C ASN A 7 18.34 -36.89 4.28
N GLU A 8 19.31 -37.62 4.84
CA GLU A 8 20.41 -38.23 4.09
C GLU A 8 19.93 -39.16 2.97
N LYS A 9 18.80 -39.85 3.15
CA LYS A 9 18.24 -40.75 2.11
C LYS A 9 17.73 -39.97 0.89
N LEU A 10 16.99 -38.89 1.13
CA LEU A 10 16.48 -38.04 0.04
C LEU A 10 17.63 -37.30 -0.65
N LEU A 11 18.68 -36.95 0.09
CA LEU A 11 19.88 -36.35 -0.46
C LEU A 11 20.62 -37.32 -1.38
N GLU A 12 20.79 -38.58 -0.96
CA GLU A 12 21.41 -39.63 -1.78
C GLU A 12 20.60 -39.90 -3.05
N ASP A 13 19.27 -39.98 -2.96
CA ASP A 13 18.40 -40.16 -4.13
C ASP A 13 18.56 -39.00 -5.15
N LEU A 14 18.64 -37.76 -4.68
CA LEU A 14 18.89 -36.59 -5.53
C LEU A 14 20.30 -36.58 -6.14
N GLU A 15 21.32 -37.03 -5.39
CA GLU A 15 22.68 -37.19 -5.89
C GLU A 15 22.74 -38.28 -6.98
N VAL A 16 22.01 -39.39 -6.81
CA VAL A 16 21.89 -40.47 -7.81
C VAL A 16 21.19 -39.99 -9.07
N MET A 17 20.22 -39.07 -8.95
CA MET A 17 19.59 -38.41 -10.10
C MET A 17 20.51 -37.42 -10.83
N GLY A 18 21.67 -37.11 -10.27
CA GLY A 18 22.67 -36.22 -10.86
C GLY A 18 22.56 -34.75 -10.42
N PHE A 19 21.79 -34.46 -9.37
CA PHE A 19 21.76 -33.11 -8.80
C PHE A 19 22.99 -32.87 -7.91
N PRO A 20 23.63 -31.69 -8.00
CA PRO A 20 24.71 -31.32 -7.10
C PRO A 20 24.25 -31.33 -5.64
N LYS A 21 25.10 -31.79 -4.73
CA LYS A 21 24.82 -31.84 -3.29
C LYS A 21 24.34 -30.49 -2.71
N ALA A 22 24.93 -29.38 -3.17
CA ALA A 22 24.54 -28.03 -2.76
C ALA A 22 23.06 -27.72 -3.12
N ARG A 23 22.69 -28.00 -4.38
CA ARG A 23 21.34 -27.83 -4.91
C ARG A 23 20.32 -28.74 -4.21
N ALA A 24 20.66 -30.03 -4.05
CA ALA A 24 19.82 -31.00 -3.38
C ALA A 24 19.58 -30.63 -1.91
N THR A 25 20.62 -30.16 -1.21
CA THR A 25 20.52 -29.71 0.18
C THR A 25 19.63 -28.47 0.31
N ARG A 26 19.77 -27.50 -0.61
CA ARG A 26 18.94 -26.28 -0.63
C ARG A 26 17.48 -26.61 -0.93
N ALA A 27 17.23 -27.49 -1.89
CA ALA A 27 15.90 -27.93 -2.25
C ALA A 27 15.20 -28.65 -1.10
N LEU A 28 15.88 -29.59 -0.45
CA LEU A 28 15.36 -30.31 0.71
C LEU A 28 15.09 -29.37 1.89
N HIS A 29 15.94 -28.36 2.09
CA HIS A 29 15.73 -27.34 3.11
C HIS A 29 14.51 -26.45 2.80
N CYS A 30 14.38 -25.98 1.55
CA CYS A 30 13.28 -25.11 1.14
C CYS A 30 11.94 -25.84 0.98
N SER A 31 11.96 -27.12 0.62
CA SER A 31 10.75 -27.95 0.55
C SER A 31 10.29 -28.47 1.92
N GLY A 32 11.09 -28.28 2.97
CA GLY A 32 10.74 -28.67 4.34
C GLY A 32 11.06 -30.12 4.70
N ASN A 33 11.97 -30.78 3.95
CA ASN A 33 12.42 -32.16 4.18
C ASN A 33 11.28 -33.23 4.18
N THR A 34 10.15 -32.96 3.53
CA THR A 34 8.95 -33.82 3.58
C THR A 34 8.93 -34.94 2.55
N SER A 35 9.34 -34.68 1.30
CA SER A 35 9.33 -35.67 0.22
C SER A 35 10.37 -35.38 -0.86
N LEU A 36 10.72 -36.41 -1.64
CA LEU A 36 11.66 -36.29 -2.76
C LEU A 36 11.06 -35.47 -3.90
N GLU A 37 9.78 -35.73 -4.21
CA GLU A 37 9.04 -35.07 -5.27
C GLU A 37 8.89 -33.56 -5.03
N ASP A 38 8.65 -33.14 -3.78
CA ASP A 38 8.57 -31.71 -3.43
C ASP A 38 9.93 -31.02 -3.61
N ALA A 39 11.03 -31.70 -3.28
CA ALA A 39 12.38 -31.18 -3.50
C ALA A 39 12.69 -31.05 -4.99
N ILE A 40 12.30 -32.03 -5.80
CA ILE A 40 12.45 -31.97 -7.27
C ILE A 40 11.61 -30.84 -7.85
N ASN A 41 10.35 -30.69 -7.41
CA ASN A 41 9.49 -29.61 -7.88
C ASN A 41 10.11 -28.24 -7.55
N TRP A 42 10.67 -28.09 -6.33
CA TRP A 42 11.38 -26.86 -5.95
C TRP A 42 12.60 -26.60 -6.84
N ILE A 43 13.40 -27.63 -7.15
CA ILE A 43 14.56 -27.51 -8.06
C ILE A 43 14.09 -27.03 -9.42
N VAL A 44 13.06 -27.63 -10.00
CA VAL A 44 12.55 -27.27 -11.34
C VAL A 44 12.01 -25.84 -11.36
N ASP A 45 11.28 -25.44 -10.31
CA ASP A 45 10.74 -24.09 -10.20
C ASP A 45 11.84 -23.02 -10.11
N HIS A 46 13.03 -23.38 -9.62
CA HIS A 46 14.16 -22.47 -9.38
C HIS A 46 15.41 -22.81 -10.22
N GLU A 47 15.32 -23.71 -11.20
CA GLU A 47 16.49 -24.24 -11.92
C GLU A 47 17.22 -23.19 -12.77
N ASN A 48 16.52 -22.10 -13.09
CA ASN A 48 17.03 -20.98 -13.87
C ASN A 48 17.76 -19.93 -13.02
N ASP A 49 17.76 -20.09 -11.70
CA ASP A 49 18.42 -19.17 -10.79
C ASP A 49 19.92 -19.45 -10.74
N ILE A 50 20.73 -18.43 -11.00
CA ILE A 50 22.19 -18.52 -11.11
C ILE A 50 22.84 -18.93 -9.76
N ASP A 51 22.14 -18.67 -8.65
CA ASP A 51 22.59 -18.98 -7.28
C ASP A 51 22.13 -20.36 -6.79
N ILE A 52 21.41 -21.15 -7.58
CA ILE A 52 20.88 -22.45 -7.13
C ILE A 52 21.98 -23.47 -6.75
N ASP A 53 23.14 -23.37 -7.40
CA ASP A 53 24.31 -24.22 -7.14
C ASP A 53 25.22 -23.67 -6.04
N GLU A 54 24.96 -22.47 -5.53
CA GLU A 54 25.68 -21.95 -4.38
C GLU A 54 25.18 -22.64 -3.11
N MET A 55 26.11 -23.27 -2.39
CA MET A 55 25.81 -23.90 -1.11
C MET A 55 25.25 -22.83 -0.16
N PRO A 56 24.01 -22.95 0.31
CA PRO A 56 23.38 -21.91 1.10
C PRO A 56 24.17 -21.72 2.41
N LEU A 57 24.86 -20.59 2.51
CA LEU A 57 25.51 -20.14 3.75
C LEU A 57 24.43 -19.48 4.61
N VAL A 58 23.66 -20.28 5.33
CA VAL A 58 22.66 -19.77 6.27
C VAL A 58 22.92 -20.37 7.65
N ASP A 59 23.41 -19.53 8.56
CA ASP A 59 23.20 -19.70 10.01
C ASP A 59 21.75 -19.27 10.31
N VAL A 60 20.77 -20.10 9.94
CA VAL A 60 19.40 -19.92 10.40
C VAL A 60 18.74 -21.28 10.59
N ASP A 61 19.01 -21.91 11.73
CA ASP A 61 18.07 -22.86 12.32
C ASP A 61 16.82 -22.05 12.75
N ILE A 62 15.88 -21.79 11.85
CA ILE A 62 14.49 -21.60 12.27
C ILE A 62 13.84 -22.97 12.13
N GLU A 63 13.96 -23.75 13.20
CA GLU A 63 12.90 -24.68 13.55
C GLU A 63 11.62 -23.85 13.60
N VAL A 64 10.78 -23.95 12.56
CA VAL A 64 9.36 -23.56 12.66
C VAL A 64 8.67 -24.65 13.48
N GLU A 65 9.11 -24.79 14.73
CA GLU A 65 8.36 -25.41 15.77
C GLU A 65 7.40 -24.36 16.33
N SER A 66 6.17 -24.80 16.54
CA SER A 66 4.97 -24.07 16.85
C SER A 66 4.96 -23.39 18.23
N THR A 67 6.04 -22.71 18.63
CA THR A 67 6.19 -22.04 19.94
C THR A 67 7.28 -20.97 19.78
N GLU A 68 7.05 -19.66 19.81
CA GLU A 68 6.11 -18.90 20.62
C GLU A 68 5.57 -17.69 19.84
N SER A 69 4.28 -17.40 20.03
CA SER A 69 3.79 -16.05 19.86
C SER A 69 4.55 -15.16 20.85
N PHE A 70 5.61 -14.47 20.40
CA PHE A 70 6.16 -13.35 21.15
C PHE A 70 4.97 -12.47 21.57
N PRO A 71 4.75 -12.21 22.87
CA PRO A 71 3.68 -11.33 23.27
C PRO A 71 3.99 -9.98 22.64
N ILE A 72 3.28 -9.62 21.57
CA ILE A 72 3.33 -8.28 20.98
C ILE A 72 3.11 -7.34 22.15
N SER A 73 4.18 -6.68 22.58
CA SER A 73 4.18 -5.86 23.79
C SER A 73 3.00 -4.90 23.71
N GLU A 74 2.30 -4.72 24.82
CA GLU A 74 1.11 -3.87 24.91
C GLU A 74 1.38 -2.47 24.36
N GLU A 75 2.62 -1.98 24.52
CA GLU A 75 3.11 -0.74 23.94
C GLU A 75 3.09 -0.71 22.40
N ILE A 76 3.43 -1.81 21.74
CA ILE A 76 3.43 -1.91 20.27
C ILE A 76 1.99 -1.86 19.75
N ARG A 77 1.05 -2.50 20.45
CA ARG A 77 -0.38 -2.47 20.13
C ARG A 77 -0.96 -1.07 20.32
N ILE A 78 -0.65 -0.43 21.45
CA ILE A 78 -1.08 0.93 21.76
C ILE A 78 -0.50 1.91 20.74
N LYS A 79 0.79 1.79 20.39
CA LYS A 79 1.44 2.64 19.40
C LYS A 79 0.83 2.47 18.00
N ALA A 80 0.56 1.23 17.58
CA ALA A 80 -0.10 0.96 16.31
C ALA A 80 -1.54 1.53 16.26
N GLN A 81 -2.29 1.46 17.36
CA GLN A 81 -3.63 2.02 17.46
C GLN A 81 -3.62 3.56 17.46
N SER A 82 -2.68 4.18 18.19
CA SER A 82 -2.51 5.63 18.25
C SER A 82 -2.16 6.23 16.88
N LEU A 83 -1.24 5.59 16.14
CA LEU A 83 -0.86 6.03 14.78
C LEU A 83 -2.08 6.02 13.84
N ARG A 84 -2.88 4.94 13.86
CA ARG A 84 -4.11 4.83 13.05
C ARG A 84 -5.14 5.91 13.41
N GLU A 85 -5.27 6.24 14.69
CA GLU A 85 -6.22 7.25 15.15
C GLU A 85 -5.76 8.69 14.84
N GLN A 86 -4.46 8.94 14.91
CA GLN A 86 -3.87 10.20 14.48
C GLN A 86 -4.11 10.45 12.99
N GLU A 87 -3.95 9.43 12.15
CA GLU A 87 -4.21 9.52 10.72
C GLU A 87 -5.68 9.81 10.41
N ARG A 88 -6.62 9.11 11.07
CA ARG A 88 -8.05 9.42 10.96
C ARG A 88 -8.37 10.86 11.35
N LYS A 89 -7.84 11.35 12.47
CA LYS A 89 -8.04 12.73 12.94
C LYS A 89 -7.47 13.75 11.96
N ARG A 90 -6.32 13.47 11.33
CA ARG A 90 -5.75 14.36 10.30
C ARG A 90 -6.64 14.44 9.07
N ILE A 91 -7.10 13.30 8.57
CA ILE A 91 -8.01 13.23 7.41
C ILE A 91 -9.31 13.98 7.71
N GLU A 92 -9.92 13.74 8.87
CA GLU A 92 -11.17 14.41 9.28
C GLU A 92 -11.00 15.93 9.43
N GLN A 93 -9.88 16.39 10.01
CA GLN A 93 -9.58 17.82 10.14
C GLN A 93 -9.38 18.48 8.78
N GLU A 94 -8.69 17.81 7.86
CA GLU A 94 -8.47 18.27 6.50
C GLU A 94 -9.78 18.33 5.71
N GLU A 95 -10.61 17.30 5.81
CA GLU A 95 -11.93 17.25 5.17
C GLU A 95 -12.83 18.36 5.71
N LYS A 96 -12.88 18.56 7.03
CA LYS A 96 -13.65 19.66 7.65
C LYS A 96 -13.14 21.04 7.24
N ARG A 97 -11.83 21.18 6.98
CA ARG A 97 -11.26 22.43 6.46
C ARG A 97 -11.69 22.64 5.01
N LEU A 98 -11.60 21.61 4.17
CA LEU A 98 -12.02 21.65 2.77
C LEU A 98 -13.52 21.90 2.64
N GLU A 99 -14.35 21.35 3.52
CA GLU A 99 -15.78 21.59 3.54
C GLU A 99 -16.11 23.06 3.82
N ARG A 100 -15.45 23.65 4.83
CA ARG A 100 -15.58 25.09 5.11
C ARG A 100 -15.12 25.95 3.92
N GLU A 101 -14.05 25.57 3.23
CA GLU A 101 -13.61 26.28 2.02
C GLU A 101 -14.61 26.13 0.87
N ARG A 102 -15.21 24.94 0.71
CA ARG A 102 -16.26 24.69 -0.28
C ARG A 102 -17.50 25.53 -0.01
N GLU A 103 -17.92 25.65 1.24
CA GLU A 103 -19.03 26.52 1.65
C GLU A 103 -18.73 27.99 1.36
N LYS A 104 -17.53 28.47 1.72
CA LYS A 104 -17.10 29.84 1.36
C LYS A 104 -17.12 30.07 -0.15
N TRP A 105 -16.64 29.10 -0.94
CA TRP A 105 -16.68 29.19 -2.40
C TRP A 105 -18.12 29.25 -2.94
N LYS A 106 -19.04 28.46 -2.37
CA LYS A 106 -20.47 28.52 -2.72
C LYS A 106 -21.07 29.89 -2.37
N GLU A 107 -20.75 30.41 -1.20
CA GLU A 107 -21.24 31.73 -0.76
C GLU A 107 -20.70 32.86 -1.65
N ILE A 108 -19.40 32.83 -1.99
CA ILE A 108 -18.77 33.77 -2.91
C ILE A 108 -19.42 33.68 -4.29
N ALA A 109 -19.65 32.47 -4.81
CA ALA A 109 -20.32 32.27 -6.09
C ALA A 109 -21.76 32.82 -6.07
N ASN A 110 -22.50 32.57 -4.99
CA ASN A 110 -23.85 33.11 -4.82
C ASN A 110 -23.85 34.63 -4.79
N LYS A 111 -22.97 35.26 -3.98
CA LYS A 111 -22.79 36.72 -3.93
C LYS A 111 -22.46 37.29 -5.32
N LYS A 112 -21.57 36.64 -6.07
CA LYS A 112 -21.20 37.05 -7.43
C LYS A 112 -22.39 37.02 -8.39
N ASN A 113 -23.25 36.00 -8.28
CA ASN A 113 -24.47 35.93 -9.09
C ASN A 113 -25.45 37.06 -8.73
N ILE A 114 -25.60 37.37 -7.45
CA ILE A 114 -26.43 38.50 -6.98
C ILE A 114 -25.89 39.83 -7.52
N CYS A 115 -24.58 40.08 -7.43
CA CYS A 115 -23.97 41.29 -7.97
C CYS A 115 -24.23 41.44 -9.48
N LYS A 116 -24.05 40.37 -10.27
CA LYS A 116 -24.34 40.40 -11.72
C LYS A 116 -25.79 40.77 -12.01
N SER A 117 -26.73 40.23 -11.24
CA SER A 117 -28.16 40.56 -11.40
C SER A 117 -28.43 42.02 -11.04
N ASN A 118 -27.82 42.53 -9.97
CA ASN A 118 -27.96 43.93 -9.57
C ASN A 118 -27.35 44.88 -10.61
N ASP A 119 -26.19 44.54 -11.18
CA ASP A 119 -25.57 45.31 -12.26
C ASP A 119 -26.46 45.34 -13.51
N ALA A 120 -27.10 44.20 -13.85
CA ALA A 120 -28.05 44.15 -14.96
C ALA A 120 -29.29 45.03 -14.72
N ILE A 121 -29.82 45.02 -13.49
CA ILE A 121 -30.95 45.90 -13.11
C ILE A 121 -30.54 47.37 -13.19
N ALA A 122 -29.36 47.72 -12.69
CA ALA A 122 -28.85 49.09 -12.73
C ALA A 122 -28.72 49.59 -14.19
N ASN A 123 -28.19 48.76 -15.09
CA ASN A 123 -28.09 49.11 -16.51
C ASN A 123 -29.45 49.33 -17.17
N VAL A 124 -30.47 48.51 -16.82
CA VAL A 124 -31.83 48.69 -17.35
C VAL A 124 -32.47 49.98 -16.82
N LEU A 125 -32.26 50.31 -15.54
CA LEU A 125 -32.77 51.54 -14.94
C LEU A 125 -32.09 52.79 -15.51
N ASP A 126 -30.78 52.73 -15.76
CA ASP A 126 -30.02 53.81 -16.40
C ASP A 126 -30.52 54.07 -17.82
N TYR A 127 -30.74 53.01 -18.61
CA TYR A 127 -31.33 53.11 -19.94
C TYR A 127 -32.73 53.74 -19.91
N ALA A 128 -33.59 53.31 -19.00
CA ALA A 128 -34.94 53.85 -18.86
C ALA A 128 -34.93 55.34 -18.44
N THR A 129 -34.00 55.71 -17.55
CA THR A 129 -33.86 57.10 -17.06
C THR A 129 -33.37 58.02 -18.19
N ASN A 130 -32.37 57.60 -18.96
CA ASN A 130 -31.89 58.35 -20.13
C ASN A 130 -33.00 58.54 -21.18
N TYR A 131 -33.82 57.50 -21.41
CA TYR A 131 -34.97 57.60 -22.31
C TYR A 131 -36.04 58.58 -21.83
N MET A 132 -36.30 58.65 -20.52
CA MET A 132 -37.28 59.61 -19.97
C MET A 132 -36.76 61.05 -20.01
N VAL A 133 -35.46 61.28 -19.79
CA VAL A 133 -34.83 62.61 -19.91
C VAL A 133 -34.83 63.12 -21.35
N GLU A 134 -34.62 62.23 -22.34
CA GLU A 134 -34.73 62.60 -23.76
C GLU A 134 -36.17 62.91 -24.20
N ALA A 135 -37.17 62.27 -23.59
CA ALA A 135 -38.59 62.50 -23.90
C ALA A 135 -39.13 63.83 -23.37
N ASP A 136 -38.57 64.36 -22.28
CA ASP A 136 -38.95 65.66 -21.70
C ASP A 136 -38.28 66.86 -22.41
N PHE A 137 -37.36 66.63 -23.36
CA PHE A 137 -36.64 67.67 -24.12
C PHE A 137 -37.18 67.89 -25.56
N TYR A 138 -38.27 67.20 -25.94
CA TYR A 138 -39.02 67.38 -27.19
C TYR A 138 -40.42 67.93 -26.94
#